data_AF-A0A0B1SNR9-F1
#
_entry.id   AF-A0A0B1SNR9-F1
#
_cell.length_a   1.000
_cell.length_b   1.000
_cell.length_c   1.000
_cell.angle_alpha   90.00
_cell.angle_beta   90.00
_cell.angle_gamma   90.00
#
_symmetry.space_group_name_H-M   'P 1'
#
loop_
_entity.id
_entity.type
_entity.pdbx_description
1 polymer ?
#
loop_
_entity_poly.entity_id
_entity_poly.type
_entity_poly.pdbx_seq_one_letter_code
_entity_poly.pdbx_strand_id
1 'polypeptide(L)'
;MPGGAKGPGIFFILPCIDSYKKIDLRVVSFDVPPQEILSKDSVTVAVDAVVYFRISNATISVTNVEDASRSTKLLAQTTLRNILGTRTLAEMLSDREAISHQMQVCAVMVE
;
A
#
# COMPACT_ATOMS: atom_id res chain seq x y z
N MET A 1 -0.64 25.73 -16.10
CA MET A 1 0.84 25.75 -15.91
C MET A 1 1.26 24.43 -15.28
N PRO A 2 2.30 23.75 -15.78
CA PRO A 2 2.66 22.42 -15.28
C PRO A 2 3.37 22.58 -13.93
N GLY A 3 2.58 22.65 -12.86
CA GLY A 3 3.04 22.64 -11.48
C GLY A 3 3.44 21.22 -11.07
N GLY A 4 4.60 20.76 -11.54
CA GLY A 4 5.20 19.52 -11.05
C GLY A 4 5.65 19.64 -9.60
N ALA A 5 5.78 18.49 -8.91
CA ALA A 5 6.29 18.41 -7.54
C ALA A 5 7.58 19.23 -7.38
N LYS A 6 7.53 20.24 -6.49
CA LYS A 6 8.69 21.07 -6.18
C LYS A 6 9.43 20.51 -4.97
N GLY A 7 10.72 20.21 -5.14
CA GLY A 7 11.62 19.83 -4.04
C GLY A 7 11.78 20.96 -3.02
N PRO A 8 12.23 20.67 -1.78
CA PRO A 8 12.19 21.61 -0.66
C PRO A 8 12.79 22.99 -0.99
N GLY A 9 12.02 24.06 -0.79
CA GLY A 9 12.41 25.44 -1.10
C GLY A 9 11.36 26.47 -0.65
N ILE A 10 11.64 27.76 -0.83
CA ILE A 10 10.69 28.84 -0.58
C ILE A 10 9.78 28.96 -1.81
N PHE A 11 8.47 28.84 -1.60
CA PHE A 11 7.45 29.00 -2.63
C PHE A 11 6.53 30.14 -2.25
N PHE A 12 6.28 31.05 -3.19
CA PHE A 12 5.21 32.03 -3.08
C PHE A 12 3.89 31.33 -3.43
N ILE A 13 2.96 31.30 -2.47
CA ILE A 13 1.64 30.69 -2.60
C ILE A 13 0.63 31.84 -2.51
N LEU A 14 -0.16 32.08 -3.55
CA LEU A 14 -1.20 33.11 -3.49
C LEU A 14 -2.41 32.58 -2.71
N PRO A 15 -2.87 33.28 -1.65
CA PRO A 15 -3.87 32.77 -0.71
C PRO A 15 -5.29 32.56 -1.27
N CYS A 16 -5.53 32.71 -2.57
CA CYS A 16 -6.86 32.52 -3.20
C CYS A 16 -6.86 31.66 -4.48
N ILE A 17 -5.69 31.32 -5.04
CA ILE A 17 -5.58 30.61 -6.33
C ILE A 17 -4.83 29.29 -6.16
N ASP A 18 -3.86 29.24 -5.26
CA ASP A 18 -2.98 28.09 -5.10
C ASP A 18 -3.42 27.23 -3.92
N SER A 19 -3.63 25.93 -4.19
CA SER A 19 -3.78 24.90 -3.14
C SER A 19 -2.48 24.11 -3.05
N TYR A 20 -1.94 23.98 -1.83
CA TYR A 20 -0.73 23.19 -1.58
C TYR A 20 -1.05 22.02 -0.65
N LYS A 21 -0.52 20.83 -0.98
CA LYS A 21 -0.62 19.64 -0.14
C LYS A 21 0.79 19.14 0.15
N LYS A 22 1.17 19.13 1.43
CA LYS A 22 2.46 18.58 1.86
C LYS A 22 2.37 17.05 1.84
N ILE A 23 3.25 16.41 1.07
CA ILE A 23 3.30 14.95 0.93
C ILE A 23 4.60 14.47 1.54
N ASP A 24 4.53 13.42 2.37
CA ASP A 24 5.70 12.77 2.91
C ASP A 24 6.20 11.71 1.92
N LEU A 25 7.48 11.79 1.54
CA LEU A 25 8.12 10.85 0.63
C LEU A 25 8.87 9.72 1.37
N ARG A 26 8.86 9.75 2.71
CA ARG A 26 9.49 8.71 3.52
C ARG A 26 8.72 7.39 3.42
N VAL A 27 9.41 6.31 3.76
CA VAL A 27 8.77 5.00 3.92
C VAL A 27 7.82 5.08 5.11
N VAL A 28 6.56 4.74 4.88
CA VAL A 28 5.54 4.65 5.91
C VAL A 28 5.08 3.20 5.98
N SER A 29 4.86 2.72 7.21
CA SER A 29 4.28 1.41 7.46
C SER A 29 2.84 1.55 7.94
N PHE A 30 1.99 0.61 7.57
CA PHE A 30 0.69 0.44 8.21
C PHE A 30 0.42 -1.04 8.48
N ASP A 31 -0.31 -1.29 9.56
CA ASP A 31 -0.77 -2.61 9.93
C ASP A 31 -2.08 -2.93 9.20
N VAL A 32 -2.14 -4.13 8.62
CA VAL A 32 -3.35 -4.71 8.08
C VAL A 32 -4.07 -5.40 9.24
N PRO A 33 -5.35 -5.08 9.51
CA PRO A 33 -6.05 -5.72 10.61
C PRO A 33 -6.16 -7.23 10.36
N PRO A 34 -6.20 -8.05 11.44
CA PRO A 34 -6.23 -9.50 11.32
C PRO A 34 -7.39 -9.97 10.45
N GLN A 35 -7.10 -10.90 9.54
CA GLN A 35 -8.12 -11.51 8.68
C GLN A 35 -8.25 -12.99 8.96
N GLU A 36 -9.48 -13.43 9.20
CA GLU A 36 -9.83 -14.84 9.20
C GLU A 36 -10.16 -15.30 7.77
N ILE A 37 -9.49 -16.37 7.36
CA ILE A 37 -9.56 -16.91 6.00
C ILE A 37 -9.55 -18.44 6.03
N LEU A 38 -10.22 -19.03 5.06
CA LEU A 38 -10.17 -20.46 4.80
C LEU A 38 -9.06 -20.74 3.78
N SER A 39 -8.09 -21.55 4.18
CA SER A 39 -7.02 -22.03 3.31
C SER A 39 -7.53 -23.11 2.34
N LYS A 40 -6.75 -23.44 1.31
CA LYS A 40 -7.10 -24.44 0.27
C LYS A 40 -7.42 -25.83 0.84
N ASP A 41 -6.83 -26.17 1.98
CA ASP A 41 -7.03 -27.41 2.72
C ASP A 41 -8.17 -27.33 3.75
N SER A 42 -9.03 -26.30 3.66
CA SER A 42 -10.17 -26.07 4.56
C SER A 42 -9.79 -25.83 6.02
N VAL A 43 -8.57 -25.35 6.28
CA VAL A 43 -8.14 -24.89 7.60
C VAL A 43 -8.43 -23.41 7.75
N THR A 44 -9.02 -23.03 8.88
CA THR A 44 -9.22 -21.61 9.26
C THR A 44 -7.94 -21.04 9.84
N VAL A 45 -7.42 -19.98 9.23
CA VAL A 45 -6.19 -19.31 9.66
C VAL A 45 -6.49 -17.83 9.91
N ALA A 46 -5.98 -17.29 11.01
CA ALA A 46 -5.98 -15.86 11.28
C ALA A 46 -4.58 -15.30 11.03
N VAL A 47 -4.46 -14.31 10.14
CA VAL A 47 -3.16 -13.74 9.75
C VAL A 47 -3.19 -12.22 9.87
N ASP A 48 -2.13 -11.66 10.45
CA ASP A 48 -1.78 -10.24 10.48
C ASP A 48 -0.59 -9.95 9.55
N ALA A 49 -0.52 -8.71 9.03
CA ALA A 49 0.56 -8.30 8.13
C ALA A 49 0.87 -6.82 8.26
N VAL A 50 2.14 -6.47 7.99
CA VAL A 50 2.62 -5.08 7.96
C VAL A 50 3.06 -4.75 6.54
N VAL A 51 2.56 -3.64 5.99
CA VAL A 51 2.90 -3.18 4.65
C VAL A 51 3.78 -1.94 4.74
N TYR A 52 4.91 -1.98 4.04
CA TYR A 52 5.83 -0.86 3.89
C TYR A 52 5.68 -0.27 2.49
N PHE A 53 5.40 1.02 2.40
CA PHE A 53 5.29 1.70 1.11
C PHE A 53 5.96 3.07 1.16
N ARG A 54 6.38 3.58 0.00
CA ARG A 54 6.86 4.96 -0.16
C ARG A 54 6.24 5.54 -1.42
N ILE A 55 5.95 6.84 -1.38
CA ILE A 55 5.48 7.56 -2.56
C ILE A 55 6.69 7.89 -3.43
N SER A 56 6.72 7.38 -4.66
CA SER A 56 7.80 7.66 -5.62
C SER A 56 7.62 9.06 -6.24
N ASN A 57 6.40 9.40 -6.64
CA ASN A 57 6.08 10.69 -7.28
C ASN A 57 4.88 11.38 -6.61
N ALA A 58 5.16 12.51 -5.95
CA ALA A 58 4.15 13.34 -5.30
C ALA A 58 3.10 13.90 -6.28
N THR A 59 3.48 14.19 -7.53
CA THR A 59 2.57 14.75 -8.53
C THR A 59 1.49 13.73 -8.90
N ILE A 60 1.91 12.48 -9.17
CA ILE A 60 1.02 11.37 -9.55
C ILE A 60 0.16 10.95 -8.37
N SER A 61 0.72 10.92 -7.16
CA SER A 61 -0.02 10.53 -5.95
C SER A 61 -1.21 11.44 -5.63
N VAL A 62 -1.19 12.72 -6.03
CA VAL A 62 -2.30 13.65 -5.80
C VAL A 62 -3.35 13.57 -6.91
N THR A 63 -2.94 13.28 -8.15
CA THR A 63 -3.88 13.22 -9.29
C THR A 63 -4.58 11.87 -9.44
N ASN A 64 -3.96 10.75 -9.04
CA ASN A 64 -4.54 9.42 -9.28
C ASN A 64 -5.60 9.00 -8.24
N VAL A 65 -5.51 9.42 -6.98
CA VAL A 65 -6.44 8.96 -5.93
C VAL A 65 -6.65 10.05 -4.87
N GLU A 66 -7.92 10.32 -4.51
CA GLU A 66 -8.32 11.23 -3.43
C GLU A 66 -7.60 10.90 -2.09
N ASP A 67 -7.50 9.59 -1.80
CA ASP A 67 -6.88 9.04 -0.60
C ASP A 67 -6.12 7.72 -0.89
N ALA A 68 -4.92 7.83 -1.47
CA ALA A 68 -4.07 6.68 -1.83
C ALA A 68 -3.83 5.73 -0.64
N SER A 69 -3.67 6.28 0.56
CA SER A 69 -3.44 5.48 1.78
C SER A 69 -4.59 4.52 2.08
N ARG A 70 -5.84 4.96 1.89
CA ARG A 70 -7.03 4.11 2.12
C ARG A 70 -7.16 3.04 1.04
N SER A 71 -6.98 3.40 -0.22
CA SER A 71 -7.06 2.45 -1.34
C SER A 71 -5.98 1.37 -1.24
N THR A 72 -4.74 1.74 -0.89
CA THR A 72 -3.65 0.78 -0.67
C THR A 72 -3.94 -0.17 0.49
N LYS A 73 -4.58 0.29 1.57
CA LYS A 73 -5.02 -0.58 2.68
C LYS A 73 -6.04 -1.62 2.23
N LEU A 74 -7.06 -1.21 1.48
CA LEU A 74 -8.10 -2.12 0.96
C LEU A 74 -7.53 -3.12 -0.05
N LEU A 75 -6.62 -2.65 -0.91
CA LEU A 75 -5.93 -3.50 -1.87
C LEU A 75 -5.06 -4.54 -1.14
N ALA A 76 -4.26 -4.12 -0.17
CA ALA A 76 -3.43 -5.01 0.64
C ALA A 76 -4.29 -6.08 1.35
N GLN A 77 -5.44 -5.69 1.92
CA GLN A 77 -6.37 -6.63 2.53
C GLN A 77 -6.88 -7.67 1.55
N THR A 78 -7.33 -7.22 0.38
CA THR A 78 -7.92 -8.10 -0.65
C THR A 78 -6.87 -9.04 -1.23
N THR A 79 -5.66 -8.54 -1.48
CA THR A 79 -4.53 -9.32 -1.98
C THR A 79 -4.08 -10.37 -0.98
N LEU A 80 -3.96 -10.00 0.31
CA LEU A 80 -3.64 -10.95 1.38
C LEU A 80 -4.68 -12.08 1.42
N ARG A 81 -5.97 -11.75 1.38
CA ARG A 81 -7.04 -12.76 1.36
C ARG A 81 -6.95 -13.66 0.13
N ASN A 82 -6.71 -13.10 -1.06
CA ASN A 82 -6.64 -13.87 -2.30
C ASN A 82 -5.44 -14.83 -2.33
N ILE A 83 -4.24 -14.35 -1.97
CA ILE A 83 -3.03 -15.19 -1.98
C ILE A 83 -3.21 -16.32 -0.98
N LEU A 84 -3.60 -16.00 0.26
CA LEU A 84 -3.71 -17.00 1.30
C LEU A 84 -4.85 -18.00 1.04
N GLY A 85 -5.96 -17.60 0.43
CA GLY A 85 -7.03 -18.52 0.05
C GLY A 85 -6.61 -19.57 -1.00
N THR A 86 -5.55 -19.30 -1.78
CA THR A 86 -5.07 -20.23 -2.83
C THR A 86 -3.96 -21.19 -2.35
N ARG A 87 -3.43 -20.98 -1.13
CA ARG A 87 -2.33 -21.75 -0.54
C ARG A 87 -2.83 -22.68 0.55
N THR A 88 -2.07 -23.73 0.84
CA THR A 88 -2.32 -24.64 1.99
C THR A 88 -1.62 -24.11 3.24
N LEU A 89 -2.03 -24.55 4.44
CA LEU A 89 -1.38 -24.12 5.69
C LEU A 89 0.12 -24.49 5.71
N ALA A 90 0.46 -25.67 5.20
CA ALA A 90 1.83 -26.15 5.15
C ALA A 90 2.71 -25.24 4.27
N GLU A 91 2.23 -24.86 3.08
CA GLU A 91 2.91 -23.91 2.19
C GLU A 91 3.06 -22.53 2.85
N MET A 92 2.06 -22.07 3.61
CA MET A 92 2.16 -20.78 4.31
C MET A 92 3.27 -20.77 5.38
N LEU A 93 3.47 -21.89 6.05
CA LEU A 93 4.49 -22.03 7.10
C LEU A 93 5.89 -22.25 6.51
N SER A 94 6.01 -23.01 5.42
CA SER A 94 7.31 -23.28 4.77
C SER A 94 7.78 -22.14 3.86
N ASP A 95 6.86 -21.52 3.12
CA ASP A 95 7.18 -20.60 2.01
C ASP A 95 6.84 -19.13 2.37
N ARG A 96 6.98 -18.77 3.66
CA ARG A 96 6.68 -17.43 4.17
C ARG A 96 7.40 -16.32 3.37
N GLU A 97 8.64 -16.56 2.96
CA GLU A 97 9.42 -15.61 2.15
C GLU A 97 8.84 -15.43 0.74
N ALA A 98 8.42 -16.52 0.09
CA ALA A 98 7.82 -16.46 -1.24
C ALA A 98 6.49 -15.70 -1.22
N ILE A 99 5.66 -15.93 -0.19
CA ILE A 99 4.40 -15.20 0.02
C ILE A 99 4.68 -13.71 0.26
N SER A 100 5.69 -13.40 1.09
CA SER A 100 6.08 -12.02 1.37
C SER A 100 6.53 -11.30 0.09
N HIS A 101 7.33 -11.95 -0.76
CA HIS A 101 7.77 -11.40 -2.04
C HIS A 101 6.59 -11.20 -3.01
N GLN A 102 5.66 -12.15 -3.08
CA GLN A 102 4.48 -12.06 -3.94
C GLN A 102 3.54 -10.92 -3.51
N MET A 103 3.40 -10.69 -2.20
CA MET A 103 2.68 -9.53 -1.66
C MET A 103 3.38 -8.20 -1.93
N GLN A 104 4.71 -8.17 -1.85
CA GLN A 104 5.51 -6.96 -2.07
C GLN A 104 5.34 -6.43 -3.50
N VAL A 105 5.29 -7.32 -4.50
CA VAL A 105 5.08 -6.93 -5.91
C VAL A 105 3.73 -6.25 -6.14
N CYS A 106 2.66 -6.68 -5.45
CA CYS A 106 1.33 -6.07 -5.59
C CYS A 106 1.16 -4.75 -4.81
N ALA A 107 1.90 -4.55 -3.70
CA ALA A 107 1.82 -3.32 -2.91
C ALA A 107 2.52 -2.12 -3.57
N VAL A 108 3.36 -2.36 -4.59
CA VAL A 108 4.09 -1.33 -5.36
C VAL A 108 3.18 -0.62 -6.38
N MET A 109 1.87 -0.90 -6.40
CA MET A 109 0.87 -0.28 -7.29
C MET A 109 0.52 1.18 -6.91
N VAL A 110 1.48 1.92 -6.38
CA VAL A 110 1.46 3.37 -6.20
C VAL A 110 2.74 3.94 -6.87
N GLU A 111 2.86 3.71 -8.17
CA GLU A 111 3.76 4.50 -9.04
C GLU A 111 3.05 5.77 -9.52
#